data_AF-A0A8S1MRH5-F1
#
_entry.id   AF-A0A8S1MRH5-F1
#
_cell.length_a   1.000
_cell.length_b   1.000
_cell.length_c   1.000
_cell.angle_alpha   90.00
_cell.angle_beta   90.00
_cell.angle_gamma   90.00
#
_symmetry.space_group_name_H-M   'P 1'
#
loop_
_entity.id
_entity.type
_entity.pdbx_description
1 polymer ?
#
loop_
_entity_poly.entity_id
_entity_poly.type
_entity_poly.pdbx_seq_one_letter_code
_entity_poly.pdbx_strand_id
1 'polypeptide(L)'
;MTFLWADIPFEWTCLSLRYHNDMLWYIWSLIQMIPVFAAGFYQLYKHQTTPDYYHKIKKGTWDQFIVMFFAAPVPLYYLIDLTISIVEGTFFEPCRFWLWFHHMVSMIVIPALILRNEYEWQDTMIMATHTLLMKYPFIFLFNILYVGLVFYYNILLYFSPLNEKWVNRFLGKFFPFIYYSFIVLLVHDCNNALPFLY
;
A
#
# COMPACT_ATOMS: atom_id res chain seq x y z
N MET A 1 -15.61 33.66 19.68
CA MET A 1 -14.65 33.57 18.56
C MET A 1 -15.09 32.40 17.70
N THR A 2 -16.03 32.66 16.79
CA THR A 2 -16.52 31.68 15.82
C THR A 2 -15.45 31.59 14.74
N PHE A 3 -14.89 30.39 14.56
CA PHE A 3 -13.89 30.14 13.53
C PHE A 3 -14.52 30.42 12.16
N LEU A 4 -13.85 31.22 11.33
CA LEU A 4 -14.24 31.59 9.95
C LEU A 4 -14.42 30.39 8.99
N TRP A 5 -14.19 29.16 9.46
CA TRP A 5 -14.42 27.91 8.73
C TRP A 5 -15.80 27.29 9.01
N ALA A 6 -16.57 27.84 9.97
CA ALA A 6 -17.84 27.27 10.42
C ALA A 6 -19.03 27.51 9.45
N ASP A 7 -18.83 28.29 8.39
CA ASP A 7 -19.87 28.62 7.39
C ASP A 7 -19.76 27.82 6.08
N ILE A 8 -18.74 26.96 5.94
CA ILE A 8 -18.78 25.90 4.92
C ILE A 8 -19.54 24.74 5.58
N PRO A 9 -20.63 24.24 5.00
CA PRO A 9 -21.34 23.13 5.62
C PRO A 9 -20.35 21.97 5.71
N PHE A 10 -20.15 21.45 6.92
CA PHE A 10 -19.12 20.48 7.29
C PHE A 10 -18.92 19.35 6.27
N GLU A 11 -20.02 18.87 5.69
CA GLU A 11 -20.06 17.87 4.62
C GLU A 11 -19.27 18.28 3.37
N TRP A 12 -19.38 19.55 2.92
CA TRP A 12 -18.61 20.07 1.77
C TRP A 12 -17.12 20.15 2.06
N THR A 13 -16.75 20.43 3.31
CA THR A 13 -15.34 20.43 3.73
C THR A 13 -14.77 19.01 3.74
N CYS A 14 -15.50 18.03 4.26
CA CYS A 14 -15.09 16.62 4.28
C CYS A 14 -14.98 16.03 2.87
N LEU A 15 -16.00 16.22 2.03
CA LEU A 15 -15.99 15.77 0.63
C LEU A 15 -14.84 16.39 -0.16
N SER A 16 -14.57 17.68 0.05
CA SER A 16 -13.44 18.36 -0.59
C SER A 16 -12.09 17.80 -0.08
N LEU A 17 -11.94 17.59 1.23
CA LEU A 17 -10.73 17.01 1.80
C LEU A 17 -10.48 15.59 1.25
N ARG A 18 -11.51 14.76 1.16
CA ARG A 18 -11.44 13.41 0.57
C ARG A 18 -10.97 13.48 -0.88
N TYR A 19 -11.64 14.31 -1.68
CA TYR A 19 -11.32 14.51 -3.09
C TYR A 19 -9.84 14.88 -3.29
N HIS A 20 -9.33 15.87 -2.54
CA HIS A 20 -7.95 16.30 -2.66
C HIS A 20 -6.96 15.24 -2.16
N ASN A 21 -7.25 14.56 -1.05
CA ASN A 21 -6.40 13.49 -0.52
C ASN A 21 -6.25 12.35 -1.53
N ASP A 22 -7.37 11.92 -2.12
CA ASP A 22 -7.37 10.84 -3.10
C ASP A 22 -6.73 11.25 -4.43
N MET A 23 -6.96 12.48 -4.90
CA MET A 23 -6.32 13.02 -6.09
C MET A 23 -4.79 13.07 -5.92
N LEU A 24 -4.30 13.56 -4.78
CA LEU A 24 -2.87 13.59 -4.48
C LEU A 24 -2.28 12.17 -4.47
N TRP A 25 -2.99 11.23 -3.85
CA TRP A 25 -2.57 9.83 -3.79
C TRP A 25 -2.53 9.17 -5.18
N TYR A 26 -3.51 9.46 -6.02
CA TYR A 26 -3.53 8.99 -7.41
C TYR A 26 -2.36 9.56 -8.22
N ILE A 27 -2.14 10.88 -8.18
CA ILE A 27 -1.03 11.52 -8.89
C ILE A 27 0.31 10.96 -8.40
N TRP A 28 0.48 10.80 -7.09
CA TRP A 28 1.66 10.18 -6.49
C TRP A 28 1.86 8.74 -7.03
N SER A 29 0.78 7.96 -7.09
CA SER A 29 0.79 6.60 -7.63
C SER A 29 1.15 6.54 -9.11
N LEU A 30 0.75 7.53 -9.91
CA LEU A 30 1.14 7.63 -11.31
C LEU A 30 2.63 7.96 -11.50
N ILE A 31 3.15 8.92 -10.72
CA ILE A 31 4.56 9.33 -10.76
C ILE A 31 5.47 8.16 -10.41
N GLN A 32 5.11 7.39 -9.37
CA GLN A 32 5.94 6.29 -8.88
C GLN A 32 5.90 5.03 -9.75
N MET A 33 4.87 4.87 -10.59
CA MET A 33 4.64 3.64 -11.37
C MET A 33 5.88 3.20 -12.15
N ILE A 34 6.41 4.05 -13.04
CA ILE A 34 7.56 3.68 -13.90
C ILE A 34 8.84 3.44 -13.06
N PRO A 35 9.27 4.36 -12.17
CA PRO A 35 10.47 4.16 -11.36
C PRO A 35 10.43 2.88 -10.51
N VAL A 36 9.30 2.58 -9.90
CA VAL A 36 9.15 1.43 -9.01
C VAL A 36 9.15 0.12 -9.81
N PHE A 37 8.47 0.06 -10.96
CA PHE A 37 8.58 -1.10 -11.86
C PHE A 37 10.03 -1.33 -12.32
N ALA A 38 10.73 -0.27 -12.72
CA ALA A 38 12.12 -0.38 -13.15
C ALA A 38 13.02 -0.91 -12.01
N ALA A 39 12.84 -0.41 -10.78
CA ALA A 39 13.55 -0.90 -9.61
C ALA A 39 13.23 -2.37 -9.30
N GLY A 40 11.96 -2.76 -9.40
CA GLY A 40 11.49 -4.13 -9.14
C GLY A 40 12.07 -5.14 -10.13
N PHE A 41 12.00 -4.83 -11.43
CA PHE A 41 12.61 -5.68 -12.46
C PHE A 41 14.13 -5.76 -12.33
N TYR A 42 14.79 -4.66 -11.97
CA TYR A 42 16.23 -4.65 -11.72
C TYR A 42 16.63 -5.52 -10.52
N GLN A 43 15.87 -5.44 -9.42
CA GLN A 43 16.07 -6.31 -8.26
C GLN A 43 15.82 -7.79 -8.62
N LEU A 44 14.76 -8.10 -9.36
CA LEU A 44 14.46 -9.44 -9.84
C LEU A 44 15.58 -10.00 -10.74
N TYR A 45 16.10 -9.18 -11.66
CA TYR A 45 17.23 -9.56 -12.50
C TYR A 45 18.48 -9.88 -11.67
N LYS A 46 18.82 -9.03 -10.69
CA LYS A 46 19.94 -9.31 -9.76
C LYS A 46 19.71 -10.57 -8.94
N HIS A 47 18.48 -10.79 -8.50
CA HIS A 47 18.07 -11.97 -7.73
C HIS A 47 18.36 -13.27 -8.50
N GLN A 48 18.04 -13.30 -9.79
CA GLN A 48 18.26 -14.47 -10.65
C GLN A 48 19.73 -14.68 -11.04
N THR A 49 20.53 -13.61 -11.10
CA THR A 49 21.89 -13.65 -11.63
C THR A 49 23.00 -13.68 -10.57
N THR A 50 22.66 -13.48 -9.29
CA THR A 50 23.63 -13.43 -8.19
C THR A 50 23.53 -14.67 -7.30
N PRO A 51 24.54 -15.56 -7.30
CA PRO A 51 24.65 -16.60 -6.29
C PRO A 51 24.73 -15.96 -4.89
N ASP A 52 23.88 -16.41 -3.97
CA ASP A 52 23.74 -15.91 -2.59
C ASP A 52 23.07 -14.52 -2.44
N TYR A 53 22.19 -14.12 -3.36
CA TYR A 53 21.53 -12.81 -3.32
C TYR A 53 20.92 -12.47 -1.94
N TYR A 54 20.18 -13.41 -1.32
CA TYR A 54 19.55 -13.19 -0.02
C TYR A 54 20.55 -12.92 1.12
N HIS A 55 21.79 -13.40 1.02
CA HIS A 55 22.83 -13.16 2.01
C HIS A 55 23.57 -11.82 1.79
N LYS A 56 23.31 -11.14 0.68
CA LYS A 56 24.06 -9.95 0.22
C LYS A 56 23.18 -8.73 -0.04
N ILE A 57 21.94 -8.69 0.44
CA ILE A 57 21.10 -7.49 0.37
C ILE A 57 21.82 -6.34 1.08
N LYS A 58 22.46 -5.46 0.31
CA LYS A 58 23.19 -4.31 0.84
C LYS A 58 22.17 -3.22 1.16
N LYS A 59 22.25 -2.67 2.36
CA LYS A 59 21.48 -1.47 2.74
C LYS A 59 21.96 -0.26 1.94
N GLY A 60 21.02 0.58 1.53
CA GLY A 60 21.31 1.88 0.92
C GLY A 60 21.65 1.84 -0.57
N THR A 61 21.21 0.82 -1.31
CA THR A 61 21.30 0.85 -2.78
C THR A 61 20.30 1.84 -3.37
N TRP A 62 20.57 2.33 -4.59
CA TRP A 62 19.70 3.28 -5.29
C TRP A 62 18.27 2.77 -5.46
N ASP A 63 18.11 1.47 -5.74
CA ASP A 63 16.80 0.83 -5.84
C ASP A 63 16.04 0.81 -4.50
N GLN A 64 16.73 0.64 -3.37
CA GLN A 64 16.11 0.75 -2.04
C GLN A 64 15.71 2.17 -1.70
N PHE A 65 16.50 3.18 -2.11
CA PHE A 65 16.14 4.59 -1.93
C PHE A 65 14.84 4.92 -2.69
N ILE A 66 14.72 4.46 -3.94
CA ILE A 66 13.51 4.64 -4.75
C ILE A 66 12.30 4.07 -4.01
N VAL A 67 12.40 2.83 -3.51
CA VAL A 67 11.31 2.18 -2.78
C VAL A 67 10.93 2.96 -1.52
N MET A 68 11.91 3.34 -0.70
CA MET A 68 11.68 4.08 0.53
C MET A 68 11.06 5.46 0.27
N PHE A 69 11.56 6.20 -0.72
CA PHE A 69 11.06 7.53 -1.08
C PHE A 69 9.58 7.47 -1.46
N PHE A 70 9.20 6.47 -2.26
CA PHE A 70 7.81 6.30 -2.70
C PHE A 70 6.88 5.68 -1.64
N ALA A 71 7.42 4.85 -0.75
CA ALA A 71 6.66 4.27 0.36
C ALA A 71 6.44 5.24 1.53
N ALA A 72 7.33 6.22 1.74
CA ALA A 72 7.29 7.10 2.91
C ALA A 72 5.99 7.91 3.06
N PRO A 73 5.33 8.41 1.99
CA PRO A 73 4.07 9.16 2.14
C PRO A 73 2.84 8.29 2.42
N VAL A 74 2.91 6.96 2.24
CA VAL A 74 1.73 6.08 2.35
C VAL A 74 1.06 6.15 3.73
N PRO A 75 1.80 6.08 4.87
CA PRO A 75 1.17 6.15 6.19
C PRO A 75 0.45 7.48 6.44
N LEU A 76 0.94 8.58 5.85
CA LEU A 76 0.29 9.88 5.97
C LEU A 76 -1.03 9.92 5.20
N TYR A 77 -1.03 9.42 3.96
CA TYR A 77 -2.27 9.30 3.18
C TYR A 77 -3.33 8.47 3.92
N TYR A 78 -2.94 7.30 4.44
CA TYR A 78 -3.86 6.45 5.21
C TYR A 78 -4.34 7.11 6.49
N LEU A 79 -3.49 7.84 7.22
CA LEU A 79 -3.92 8.57 8.42
C LEU A 79 -5.01 9.60 8.10
N ILE A 80 -4.82 10.36 7.01
CA ILE A 80 -5.80 11.35 6.56
C ILE A 80 -7.09 10.65 6.14
N ASP A 81 -7.03 9.61 5.31
CA ASP A 81 -8.20 8.88 4.83
C ASP A 81 -9.00 8.21 5.95
N LEU A 82 -8.32 7.59 6.93
CA LEU A 82 -8.96 7.02 8.11
C LEU A 82 -9.70 8.09 8.92
N THR A 83 -9.08 9.25 9.11
CA THR A 83 -9.67 10.37 9.85
C THR A 83 -10.93 10.89 9.14
N ILE A 84 -10.85 11.09 7.83
CA ILE A 84 -12.00 11.51 7.01
C ILE A 84 -13.12 10.47 7.10
N SER A 85 -12.79 9.18 6.98
CA SER A 85 -13.79 8.10 7.01
C SER A 85 -14.49 7.98 8.37
N ILE A 86 -13.78 8.21 9.48
CA ILE A 86 -14.38 8.29 10.82
C ILE A 86 -15.34 9.47 10.93
N VAL A 87 -14.89 10.63 10.46
CA VAL A 87 -15.65 11.89 10.54
C VAL A 87 -16.94 11.83 9.70
N GLU A 88 -16.87 11.26 8.50
CA GLU A 88 -18.02 11.08 7.62
C GLU A 88 -18.93 9.91 8.05
N GLY A 89 -18.45 9.02 8.94
CA GLY A 89 -19.17 7.80 9.30
C GLY A 89 -19.20 6.73 8.18
N THR A 90 -18.47 6.93 7.09
CA THR A 90 -18.48 6.02 5.92
C THR A 90 -17.85 4.66 6.22
N PHE A 91 -17.07 4.53 7.30
CA PHE A 91 -16.50 3.24 7.72
C PHE A 91 -17.55 2.20 8.16
N PHE A 92 -18.81 2.59 8.38
CA PHE A 92 -19.91 1.65 8.64
C PHE A 92 -20.44 0.98 7.35
N GLU A 93 -20.11 1.51 6.17
CA GLU A 93 -20.50 0.89 4.90
C GLU A 93 -19.66 -0.38 4.63
N PRO A 94 -20.26 -1.51 4.21
CA PRO A 94 -19.54 -2.78 4.07
C PRO A 94 -18.27 -2.69 3.21
N CYS A 95 -18.33 -2.04 2.05
CA CYS A 95 -17.16 -1.91 1.18
C CYS A 95 -16.09 -0.95 1.75
N ARG A 96 -16.51 0.13 2.40
CA ARG A 96 -15.60 1.10 3.00
C ARG A 96 -14.93 0.56 4.24
N PHE A 97 -15.62 -0.25 5.04
CA PHE A 97 -15.06 -0.86 6.23
C PHE A 97 -13.79 -1.66 5.92
N TRP A 98 -13.81 -2.47 4.86
CA TRP A 98 -12.65 -3.30 4.51
C TRP A 98 -11.48 -2.49 3.95
N LEU A 99 -11.76 -1.41 3.20
CA LEU A 99 -10.74 -0.45 2.78
C LEU A 99 -10.15 0.30 3.98
N TRP A 100 -11.00 0.76 4.90
CA TRP A 100 -10.60 1.41 6.14
C TRP A 100 -9.75 0.48 7.02
N PHE A 101 -10.19 -0.78 7.21
CA PHE A 101 -9.45 -1.78 7.97
C PHE A 101 -8.10 -2.10 7.31
N HIS A 102 -8.06 -2.19 5.97
CA HIS A 102 -6.82 -2.31 5.22
C HIS A 102 -5.88 -1.13 5.49
N HIS A 103 -6.36 0.12 5.43
CA HIS A 103 -5.56 1.31 5.71
C HIS A 103 -5.03 1.35 7.14
N MET A 104 -5.83 0.92 8.13
CA MET A 104 -5.38 0.78 9.52
C MET A 104 -4.23 -0.20 9.68
N VAL A 105 -4.37 -1.40 9.14
CA VAL A 105 -3.32 -2.43 9.23
C VAL A 105 -2.08 -1.97 8.47
N SER A 106 -2.25 -1.40 7.29
CA SER A 106 -1.14 -0.90 6.48
C SER A 106 -0.38 0.24 7.16
N MET A 107 -1.06 1.10 7.94
CA MET A 107 -0.39 2.10 8.77
C MET A 107 0.54 1.50 9.83
N ILE A 108 0.31 0.26 10.27
CA ILE A 108 1.17 -0.44 11.23
C ILE A 108 2.29 -1.18 10.50
N VAL A 109 1.96 -1.82 9.37
CA VAL A 109 2.86 -2.69 8.60
C VAL A 109 3.88 -1.89 7.79
N ILE A 110 3.46 -0.80 7.13
CA ILE A 110 4.32 -0.02 6.23
C ILE A 110 5.48 0.66 6.96
N PRO A 111 5.31 1.28 8.15
CA PRO A 111 6.45 1.80 8.90
C PRO A 111 7.47 0.71 9.25
N ALA A 112 7.02 -0.49 9.64
CA ALA A 112 7.92 -1.61 9.90
C ALA A 112 8.68 -2.06 8.63
N LEU A 113 8.00 -2.10 7.48
CA LEU A 113 8.65 -2.33 6.17
C LEU A 113 9.71 -1.26 5.88
N ILE A 114 9.38 0.02 6.08
CA ILE A 114 10.28 1.14 5.84
C ILE A 114 11.53 1.03 6.72
N LEU A 115 11.34 0.76 8.01
CA LEU A 115 12.41 0.63 9.00
C LEU A 115 13.30 -0.60 8.76
N ARG A 116 12.80 -1.64 8.06
CA ARG A 116 13.62 -2.80 7.70
C ARG A 116 14.81 -2.38 6.82
N ASN A 117 14.59 -1.40 5.93
CA ASN A 117 15.60 -0.84 5.01
C ASN A 117 16.36 -1.91 4.20
N GLU A 118 15.66 -2.97 3.84
CA GLU A 118 16.15 -4.11 3.08
C GLU A 118 14.98 -4.55 2.20
N TYR A 119 14.84 -3.96 1.02
CA TYR A 119 13.72 -4.24 0.13
C TYR A 119 14.15 -5.26 -0.91
N GLU A 120 13.34 -6.29 -1.04
CA GLU A 120 13.47 -7.33 -2.03
C GLU A 120 12.58 -7.03 -3.24
N TRP A 121 12.78 -7.79 -4.33
CA TRP A 121 11.99 -7.59 -5.55
C TRP A 121 10.49 -7.78 -5.27
N GLN A 122 10.09 -8.65 -4.35
CA GLN A 122 8.69 -8.85 -3.97
C GLN A 122 8.08 -7.59 -3.35
N ASP A 123 8.80 -6.90 -2.44
CA ASP A 123 8.31 -5.66 -1.82
C ASP A 123 8.06 -4.60 -2.89
N THR A 124 9.03 -4.45 -3.78
CA THR A 124 8.98 -3.47 -4.86
C THR A 124 7.89 -3.81 -5.87
N MET A 125 7.71 -5.08 -6.22
CA MET A 125 6.68 -5.52 -7.16
C MET A 125 5.27 -5.43 -6.56
N ILE A 126 5.09 -5.68 -5.26
CA ILE A 126 3.81 -5.44 -4.58
C ILE A 126 3.45 -3.95 -4.67
N MET A 127 4.41 -3.06 -4.38
CA MET A 127 4.20 -1.62 -4.50
C MET A 127 3.94 -1.19 -5.95
N ALA A 128 4.66 -1.76 -6.91
CA ALA A 128 4.47 -1.50 -8.33
C ALA A 128 3.06 -1.93 -8.79
N THR A 129 2.62 -3.13 -8.44
CA THR A 129 1.28 -3.62 -8.80
C THR A 129 0.19 -2.81 -8.11
N HIS A 130 0.41 -2.32 -6.89
CA HIS A 130 -0.51 -1.39 -6.23
C HIS A 130 -0.71 -0.09 -7.02
N THR A 131 0.34 0.43 -7.67
CA THR A 131 0.20 1.62 -8.55
C THR A 131 -0.69 1.37 -9.75
N LEU A 132 -0.65 0.15 -10.31
CA LEU A 132 -1.53 -0.25 -11.40
C LEU A 132 -2.97 -0.34 -10.94
N LEU A 133 -3.22 -0.81 -9.71
CA LEU A 133 -4.56 -0.81 -9.13
C LEU A 133 -5.12 0.60 -8.99
N MET A 134 -4.31 1.57 -8.57
CA MET A 134 -4.74 2.96 -8.48
C MET A 134 -5.04 3.56 -9.85
N LYS A 135 -4.25 3.22 -10.87
CA LYS A 135 -4.42 3.73 -12.24
C LYS A 135 -5.58 3.06 -12.99
N TYR A 136 -5.76 1.76 -12.79
CA TYR A 136 -6.69 0.91 -13.52
C TYR A 136 -7.53 0.05 -12.56
N PRO A 137 -8.32 0.68 -11.66
CA PRO A 137 -9.02 -0.02 -10.59
C PRO A 137 -10.09 -1.01 -11.09
N PHE A 138 -10.57 -0.79 -12.32
CA PHE A 138 -11.59 -1.61 -12.97
C PHE A 138 -11.04 -2.91 -13.60
N ILE A 139 -9.71 -3.05 -13.73
CA ILE A 139 -9.11 -4.24 -14.34
C ILE A 139 -8.96 -5.32 -13.28
N PHE A 140 -9.91 -6.26 -13.26
CA PHE A 140 -9.96 -7.36 -12.29
C PHE A 140 -8.66 -8.16 -12.17
N LEU A 141 -7.96 -8.38 -13.29
CA LEU A 141 -6.67 -9.08 -13.32
C LEU A 141 -5.64 -8.45 -12.39
N PHE A 142 -5.60 -7.13 -12.26
CA PHE A 142 -4.63 -6.46 -11.37
C PHE A 142 -4.92 -6.73 -9.89
N ASN A 143 -6.19 -6.94 -9.50
CA ASN A 143 -6.53 -7.34 -8.13
C ASN A 143 -6.01 -8.74 -7.83
N ILE A 144 -6.17 -9.68 -8.78
CA ILE A 144 -5.64 -11.05 -8.64
C ILE A 144 -4.11 -11.02 -8.50
N LEU A 145 -3.42 -10.28 -9.39
CA LEU A 145 -1.96 -10.19 -9.36
C LEU A 145 -1.46 -9.58 -8.05
N TYR A 146 -2.09 -8.52 -7.57
CA TYR A 146 -1.73 -7.89 -6.31
C TYR A 146 -1.93 -8.84 -5.12
N VAL A 147 -3.12 -9.43 -4.97
CA VAL A 147 -3.41 -10.38 -3.89
C VAL A 147 -2.48 -11.58 -3.94
N GLY A 148 -2.21 -12.11 -5.14
CA GLY A 148 -1.29 -13.22 -5.35
C GLY A 148 0.15 -12.91 -4.94
N LEU A 149 0.67 -11.73 -5.28
CA LEU A 149 2.00 -11.29 -4.87
C LEU A 149 2.11 -11.10 -3.36
N VAL A 150 1.10 -10.48 -2.74
CA VAL A 150 1.03 -10.26 -1.30
C VAL A 150 0.96 -11.59 -0.54
N PHE A 151 0.15 -12.54 -1.02
CA PHE A 151 0.04 -13.89 -0.46
C PHE A 151 1.35 -14.68 -0.60
N TYR A 152 1.94 -14.68 -1.80
CA TYR A 152 3.24 -15.31 -2.06
C TYR A 152 4.31 -14.77 -1.12
N TYR A 153 4.41 -13.44 -1.00
CA TYR A 153 5.36 -12.81 -0.10
C TYR A 153 5.10 -13.16 1.37
N ASN A 154 3.83 -13.21 1.80
CA ASN A 154 3.51 -13.63 3.16
C ASN A 154 3.98 -15.05 3.45
N ILE A 155 3.82 -16.00 2.52
CA ILE A 155 4.35 -17.36 2.64
C ILE A 155 5.86 -17.33 2.85
N LEU A 156 6.60 -16.55 2.04
CA LEU A 156 8.06 -16.47 2.13
C LEU A 156 8.55 -15.98 3.50
N LEU A 157 7.79 -15.13 4.20
CA LEU A 157 8.17 -14.62 5.53
C LEU A 157 8.23 -15.73 6.60
N TYR A 158 7.65 -16.90 6.36
CA TYR A 158 7.71 -18.05 7.26
C TYR A 158 8.94 -18.94 7.05
N PHE A 159 9.70 -18.75 5.96
CA PHE A 159 10.87 -19.56 5.62
C PHE A 159 12.18 -18.77 5.76
N SER A 160 13.28 -19.47 6.04
CA SER A 160 14.61 -18.87 5.98
C SER A 160 14.97 -18.50 4.54
N PRO A 161 15.71 -17.40 4.32
CA PRO A 161 16.34 -16.56 5.35
C PRO A 161 15.45 -15.43 5.89
N LEU A 162 14.24 -15.22 5.33
CA LEU A 162 13.40 -14.08 5.71
C LEU A 162 12.89 -14.16 7.15
N ASN A 163 12.50 -15.35 7.62
CA ASN A 163 11.97 -15.57 8.98
C ASN A 163 13.00 -15.24 10.09
N GLU A 164 14.29 -15.13 9.79
CA GLU A 164 15.33 -14.89 10.79
C GLU A 164 15.24 -13.49 11.43
N LYS A 165 14.71 -12.50 10.69
CA LYS A 165 14.58 -11.12 11.17
C LYS A 165 13.25 -10.92 11.90
N TRP A 166 13.30 -10.29 13.08
CA TRP A 166 12.10 -10.03 13.88
C TRP A 166 11.06 -9.17 13.13
N VAL A 167 11.52 -8.21 12.31
CA VAL A 167 10.65 -7.36 11.48
C VAL A 167 9.86 -8.24 10.51
N ASN A 168 10.51 -9.19 9.84
CA ASN A 168 9.83 -10.10 8.91
C ASN A 168 8.83 -11.03 9.63
N ARG A 169 9.14 -11.48 10.85
CA ARG A 169 8.18 -12.22 11.68
C ARG A 169 6.98 -11.37 12.08
N PHE A 170 7.21 -10.09 12.41
CA PHE A 170 6.15 -9.13 12.68
C PHE A 170 5.27 -8.93 11.44
N LEU A 171 5.89 -8.65 10.29
CA LEU A 171 5.20 -8.51 9.01
C LEU A 171 4.40 -9.78 8.68
N GLY A 172 4.96 -10.97 8.87
CA GLY A 172 4.29 -12.25 8.61
C GLY A 172 2.99 -12.43 9.40
N LYS A 173 2.90 -11.88 10.62
CA LYS A 173 1.69 -11.91 11.45
C LYS A 173 0.61 -10.94 11.00
N PHE A 174 0.99 -9.78 10.45
CA PHE A 174 0.04 -8.70 10.13
C PHE A 174 -0.31 -8.58 8.64
N PHE A 175 0.57 -9.02 7.73
CA PHE A 175 0.28 -9.12 6.29
C PHE A 175 -1.00 -9.90 5.96
N PRO A 176 -1.40 -10.94 6.70
CA PRO A 176 -2.66 -11.63 6.47
C PRO A 176 -3.89 -10.75 6.47
N PHE A 177 -3.92 -9.75 7.34
CA PHE A 177 -5.05 -8.83 7.40
C PHE A 177 -5.11 -7.91 6.18
N ILE A 178 -3.97 -7.61 5.54
CA ILE A 178 -3.92 -6.83 4.31
C ILE A 178 -4.60 -7.58 3.17
N TYR A 179 -4.15 -8.80 2.83
CA TYR A 179 -4.75 -9.52 1.72
C TYR A 179 -6.16 -10.05 2.03
N TYR A 180 -6.49 -10.29 3.32
CA TYR A 180 -7.85 -10.65 3.72
C TYR A 180 -8.84 -9.53 3.36
N SER A 181 -8.55 -8.27 3.65
CA SER A 181 -9.40 -7.15 3.23
C SER A 181 -9.64 -7.14 1.73
N PHE A 182 -8.62 -7.37 0.90
CA PHE A 182 -8.77 -7.42 -0.55
C PHE A 182 -9.58 -8.62 -1.04
N ILE A 183 -9.43 -9.79 -0.41
CA ILE A 183 -10.26 -10.96 -0.71
C ILE A 183 -11.72 -10.63 -0.41
N VAL A 184 -12.00 -10.01 0.73
CA VAL A 184 -13.37 -9.67 1.11
C VAL A 184 -13.97 -8.60 0.18
N LEU A 185 -13.20 -7.58 -0.19
CA LEU A 185 -13.60 -6.59 -1.19
C LEU A 185 -13.93 -7.26 -2.54
N LEU A 186 -13.11 -8.22 -2.96
CA LEU A 186 -13.32 -8.99 -4.18
C LEU A 186 -14.58 -9.88 -4.12
N VAL A 187 -14.86 -10.50 -2.97
CA VAL A 187 -16.06 -11.34 -2.75
C VAL A 187 -17.34 -10.50 -2.74
N HIS A 188 -17.28 -9.28 -2.21
CA HIS A 188 -18.44 -8.37 -2.15
C HIS A 188 -18.63 -7.48 -3.39
N ASP A 189 -17.85 -7.72 -4.45
CA ASP A 189 -17.85 -6.90 -5.67
C ASP A 189 -17.66 -5.40 -5.37
N CYS A 190 -16.87 -5.12 -4.33
CA CYS A 190 -16.54 -3.76 -3.92
C CYS A 190 -15.49 -3.20 -4.87
N ASN A 191 -15.68 -1.96 -5.29
CA ASN A 191 -14.72 -1.29 -6.15
C ASN A 191 -13.55 -0.70 -5.32
N ASN A 192 -12.33 -0.94 -5.77
CA ASN A 192 -11.10 -0.41 -5.16
C ASN A 192 -10.71 0.98 -5.71
N ALA A 193 -11.51 1.54 -6.62
CA ALA A 193 -11.29 2.86 -7.16
C ALA A 193 -11.47 3.91 -6.06
N LEU A 194 -10.57 4.89 -6.11
CA LEU A 194 -10.63 6.05 -5.25
C LEU A 194 -11.92 6.85 -5.52
N PRO A 195 -12.60 7.37 -4.48
CA PRO A 195 -13.84 8.14 -4.59
C PRO A 195 -13.83 9.19 -5.71
N PHE A 196 -12.74 9.91 -5.90
CA PHE A 196 -12.65 10.99 -6.89
C PHE A 196 -12.65 10.52 -8.36
N LEU A 197 -12.52 9.21 -8.60
CA LEU A 197 -12.59 8.62 -9.94
C LEU A 197 -14.04 8.35 -10.39
N TYR A 198 -15.05 8.64 -9.55
CA TYR A 198 -16.47 8.58 -9.84
C TYR A 198 -17.12 9.95 -9.77
#